data_AF-A0A7C1QFH9-F1
#
_entry.id   AF-A0A7C1QFH9-F1
#
_cell.length_a   1.000
_cell.length_b   1.000
_cell.length_c   1.000
_cell.angle_alpha   90.00
_cell.angle_beta   90.00
_cell.angle_gamma   90.00
#
_symmetry.space_group_name_H-M   'P 1'
#
loop_
_entity.id
_entity.type
_entity.pdbx_description
1 polymer ?
#
loop_
_entity_poly.entity_id
_entity_poly.type
_entity_poly.pdbx_seq_one_letter_code
_entity_poly.pdbx_strand_id
1 'polypeptide(L)'
;MSIEQPIQEPSPMDAFRQELEEFRSAEQKEGTAKHLSMSKDREPVDFNLLTEEDMGIWERCKAGELTRNDIEMYKDSIPEEEVDRKEFAAFVVHKWMEQMYKEGKL
;
A
#
# COMPACT_ATOMS: atom_id res chain seq x y z
N MET A 1 28.15 -21.23 -22.04
CA MET A 1 28.01 -19.76 -21.93
C MET A 1 26.77 -19.52 -21.09
N SER A 2 26.94 -19.16 -19.82
CA SER A 2 25.82 -18.81 -18.95
C SER A 2 25.41 -17.40 -19.29
N ILE A 3 24.21 -17.23 -19.84
CA ILE A 3 23.62 -15.91 -20.06
C ILE A 3 23.06 -15.51 -18.70
N GLU A 4 23.81 -14.71 -17.95
CA GLU A 4 23.27 -13.99 -16.80
C GLU A 4 22.17 -13.08 -17.33
N GLN A 5 20.91 -13.47 -17.13
CA GLN A 5 19.78 -12.62 -17.44
C GLN A 5 19.93 -11.33 -16.61
N PRO A 6 19.73 -10.13 -17.18
CA PRO A 6 19.69 -8.93 -16.37
C PRO A 6 18.60 -9.12 -15.33
N ILE A 7 18.97 -9.03 -14.05
CA ILE A 7 18.03 -9.01 -12.94
C ILE A 7 17.23 -7.72 -13.15
N GLN A 8 16.09 -7.85 -13.82
CA GLN A 8 15.16 -6.75 -14.02
C GLN A 8 14.66 -6.39 -12.62
N GLU A 9 15.18 -5.31 -12.06
CA GLU A 9 14.67 -4.80 -10.78
C GLU A 9 13.15 -4.66 -10.94
N PRO A 10 12.36 -5.25 -10.04
CA PRO A 10 10.91 -5.18 -10.14
C PRO A 10 10.51 -3.71 -10.20
N SER A 11 9.62 -3.35 -11.13
CA SER A 11 9.11 -1.99 -11.20
C SER A 11 8.54 -1.63 -9.82
N PRO A 12 8.63 -0.36 -9.37
CA PRO A 12 8.05 0.05 -8.09
C PRO A 12 6.58 -0.34 -7.91
N MET A 13 5.84 -0.41 -9.02
CA MET A 13 4.47 -0.92 -9.12
C MET A 13 4.35 -2.43 -8.88
N ASP A 14 5.27 -3.24 -9.41
CA ASP A 14 5.28 -4.69 -9.23
C ASP A 14 5.64 -5.06 -7.79
N ALA A 15 6.63 -4.38 -7.21
CA ALA A 15 6.99 -4.53 -5.80
C ALA A 15 5.81 -4.17 -4.88
N PHE A 16 5.14 -3.05 -5.16
CA PHE A 16 3.93 -2.67 -4.42
C PHE A 16 2.81 -3.71 -4.56
N ARG A 17 2.55 -4.21 -5.78
CA ARG A 17 1.52 -5.23 -6.04
C ARG A 17 1.74 -6.47 -5.19
N GLN A 18 2.99 -6.92 -5.15
CA GLN A 18 3.40 -8.06 -4.34
C GLN A 18 3.17 -7.79 -2.85
N GLU A 19 3.61 -6.63 -2.33
CA GLU A 19 3.43 -6.27 -0.92
C GLU A 19 1.95 -6.14 -0.51
N LEU A 20 1.10 -5.61 -1.39
CA LEU A 20 -0.34 -5.49 -1.15
C LEU A 20 -1.03 -6.88 -1.14
N GLU A 21 -0.60 -7.79 -2.01
CA GLU A 21 -1.08 -9.17 -2.03
C GLU A 21 -0.63 -9.95 -0.79
N GLU A 22 0.61 -9.73 -0.34
CA GLU A 22 1.12 -10.27 0.92
C GLU A 22 0.35 -9.74 2.12
N PHE A 23 0.05 -8.43 2.15
CA PHE A 23 -0.79 -7.82 3.19
C PHE A 23 -2.19 -8.44 3.23
N ARG A 24 -2.87 -8.56 2.07
CA ARG A 24 -4.18 -9.25 1.97
C ARG A 24 -4.12 -10.69 2.45
N SER A 25 -3.07 -11.41 2.08
CA SER A 25 -2.85 -12.79 2.52
C SER A 25 -2.56 -12.90 4.01
N ALA A 26 -1.86 -11.93 4.60
CA ALA A 26 -1.55 -11.87 6.03
C ALA A 26 -2.81 -11.56 6.86
N GLU A 27 -3.57 -10.53 6.50
CA GLU A 27 -4.82 -10.17 7.19
C GLU A 27 -5.84 -11.31 7.18
N GLN A 28 -5.89 -12.08 6.09
CA GLN A 28 -6.76 -13.24 5.98
C GLN A 28 -6.32 -14.41 6.88
N LYS A 29 -5.01 -14.60 7.08
CA LYS A 29 -4.47 -15.63 7.97
C LYS A 29 -4.63 -15.28 9.44
N GLU A 30 -4.56 -13.99 9.79
CA GLU A 30 -4.65 -13.54 11.18
C GLU A 30 -6.10 -13.54 11.74
N GLY A 31 -7.12 -13.80 10.91
CA GLY A 31 -8.52 -13.79 11.35
C GLY A 31 -9.07 -12.40 11.63
N THR A 32 -8.26 -11.36 11.41
CA THR A 32 -8.59 -9.93 11.55
C THR A 32 -9.30 -9.40 10.30
N ALA A 33 -10.10 -10.24 9.63
CA ALA A 33 -10.89 -9.92 8.43
C ALA A 33 -12.05 -8.91 8.68
N LYS A 34 -11.96 -8.09 9.72
CA LYS A 34 -13.03 -7.19 10.18
C LYS A 34 -12.77 -5.71 9.93
N HIS A 35 -11.54 -5.25 9.68
CA HIS A 35 -11.28 -3.82 9.53
C HIS A 35 -11.19 -3.32 8.09
N LEU A 36 -10.83 -4.19 7.15
CA LEU A 36 -10.92 -3.91 5.73
C LEU A 36 -11.82 -5.00 5.14
N SER A 37 -13.02 -4.64 4.67
CA SER A 37 -13.88 -5.54 3.88
C SER A 37 -13.24 -5.82 2.51
N MET A 38 -12.03 -6.37 2.51
CA MET A 38 -11.31 -6.84 1.34
C MET A 38 -11.84 -8.23 1.01
N SER A 39 -12.93 -8.25 0.26
CA SER A 39 -13.53 -9.47 -0.27
C SER A 39 -12.48 -10.26 -1.05
N LYS A 40 -12.41 -11.56 -0.78
CA LYS A 40 -11.48 -12.53 -1.39
C LYS A 40 -11.62 -12.63 -2.92
N ASP A 41 -12.76 -12.16 -3.43
CA ASP A 41 -13.18 -12.14 -4.84
C ASP A 41 -13.00 -10.76 -5.50
N ARG A 42 -12.45 -9.78 -4.77
CA ARG A 42 -12.26 -8.44 -5.31
C ARG A 42 -11.01 -8.40 -6.19
N GLU A 43 -11.17 -7.83 -7.38
CA GLU A 43 -10.06 -7.62 -8.31
C GLU A 43 -8.88 -6.92 -7.63
N PRO A 44 -7.63 -7.19 -8.05
CA PRO A 44 -6.49 -6.40 -7.58
C PRO A 44 -6.77 -4.92 -7.79
N VAL A 45 -6.41 -4.08 -6.81
CA VAL A 45 -6.53 -2.63 -6.89
C VAL A 45 -6.08 -2.19 -8.28
N ASP A 46 -6.95 -1.53 -9.03
CA ASP A 46 -6.59 -1.14 -10.40
C ASP A 46 -5.63 0.05 -10.32
N PHE A 47 -4.37 -0.25 -10.59
CA PHE A 47 -3.27 0.71 -10.54
C PHE A 47 -3.40 1.85 -11.55
N ASN A 48 -4.22 1.69 -12.59
CA ASN A 48 -4.52 2.77 -13.52
C ASN A 48 -5.50 3.79 -12.93
N LEU A 49 -6.17 3.45 -11.81
CA LEU A 49 -7.04 4.37 -11.06
C LEU A 49 -6.27 5.13 -9.98
N LEU A 50 -5.01 4.76 -9.71
CA LEU A 50 -4.15 5.51 -8.80
C LEU A 50 -3.61 6.74 -9.52
N THR A 51 -3.78 7.87 -8.87
CA THR A 51 -3.32 9.18 -9.32
C THR A 51 -1.84 9.38 -9.02
N GLU A 52 -1.23 10.40 -9.65
CA GLU A 52 0.13 10.82 -9.33
C GLU A 52 0.29 11.22 -7.84
N GLU A 53 -0.78 11.74 -7.22
CA GLU A 53 -0.80 12.06 -5.79
C GLU A 53 -0.65 10.79 -4.92
N ASP A 54 -1.37 9.73 -5.28
CA ASP A 54 -1.31 8.44 -4.57
C ASP A 54 0.12 7.87 -4.63
N MET A 55 0.74 7.91 -5.80
CA MET A 55 2.13 7.50 -5.99
C MET A 55 3.11 8.35 -5.17
N GLY A 56 2.94 9.67 -5.18
CA GLY A 56 3.78 10.59 -4.40
C GLY A 56 3.68 10.34 -2.90
N ILE A 57 2.47 10.05 -2.40
CA ILE A 57 2.26 9.66 -1.00
C ILE A 57 2.96 8.33 -0.70
N TRP A 58 2.86 7.34 -1.56
CA TRP A 58 3.55 6.05 -1.37
C TRP A 58 5.08 6.19 -1.35
N GLU A 59 5.65 6.99 -2.24
CA GLU A 59 7.10 7.22 -2.23
C GLU A 59 7.56 7.90 -0.95
N ARG A 60 6.84 8.93 -0.49
CA ARG A 60 7.10 9.59 0.81
C ARG A 60 6.90 8.63 1.99
N CYS A 61 5.96 7.70 1.88
CA CYS A 61 5.76 6.65 2.88
C CYS A 61 6.99 5.76 2.99
N LYS A 62 7.50 5.26 1.86
CA LYS A 62 8.70 4.41 1.83
C LYS A 62 9.95 5.15 2.30
N ALA A 63 10.03 6.45 2.04
CA ALA A 63 11.13 7.30 2.50
C ALA A 63 11.06 7.61 4.01
N GLY A 64 9.96 7.28 4.70
CA GLY A 64 9.75 7.63 6.11
C GLY A 64 9.52 9.13 6.32
N GLU A 65 9.14 9.85 5.27
CA GLU A 65 8.93 11.30 5.28
C GLU A 65 7.45 11.69 5.48
N LEU A 66 6.56 10.70 5.57
CA LEU A 66 5.16 10.93 5.92
C LEU A 66 5.01 11.20 7.41
N THR A 67 4.28 12.26 7.74
CA THR A 67 3.77 12.48 9.09
C THR A 67 2.37 11.91 9.24
N ARG A 68 1.91 11.77 10.49
CA ARG A 68 0.52 11.42 10.78
C ARG A 68 -0.48 12.35 10.09
N ASN A 69 -0.17 13.65 10.06
CA ASN A 69 -1.05 14.65 9.46
C ASN A 69 -1.11 14.50 7.93
N ASP A 70 0.01 14.20 7.26
CA ASP A 70 0.00 13.92 5.81
C ASP A 70 -0.93 12.74 5.49
N ILE A 71 -0.90 11.69 6.31
CA ILE A 71 -1.73 10.48 6.13
C ILE A 71 -3.20 10.75 6.42
N GLU A 72 -3.51 11.48 7.49
CA GLU A 72 -4.89 11.86 7.81
C GLU A 72 -5.46 12.75 6.69
N MET A 73 -4.71 13.74 6.21
CA MET A 73 -5.12 14.59 5.09
C MET A 73 -5.32 13.81 3.79
N TYR A 74 -4.44 12.86 3.49
CA TYR A 74 -4.55 12.01 2.31
C TYR A 74 -5.78 11.08 2.37
N LYS A 75 -6.08 10.52 3.54
CA LYS A 75 -7.26 9.68 3.71
C LYS A 75 -8.56 10.49 3.55
N ASP A 76 -8.58 11.73 4.05
CA ASP A 76 -9.71 12.65 3.92
C ASP A 76 -9.85 13.24 2.51
N SER A 77 -8.78 13.28 1.69
CA SER A 77 -8.85 13.77 0.31
C SER A 77 -9.49 12.76 -0.66
N ILE A 78 -9.58 11.48 -0.29
CA ILE A 78 -10.11 10.43 -1.15
C ILE A 78 -11.65 10.37 -1.05
N PRO A 79 -12.38 10.54 -2.16
CA PRO A 79 -13.83 10.45 -2.20
C PRO A 79 -14.34 9.10 -1.70
N GLU A 80 -15.55 9.07 -1.15
CA GLU A 80 -16.06 7.83 -0.58
C GLU A 80 -16.30 6.70 -1.59
N GLU A 81 -16.61 7.10 -2.82
CA GLU A 81 -16.84 6.26 -4.00
C GLU A 81 -15.55 5.67 -4.61
N GLU A 82 -14.37 6.24 -4.31
CA GLU A 82 -13.09 5.76 -4.84
C GLU A 82 -12.51 4.65 -3.95
N VAL A 83 -13.15 3.49 -4.03
CA VAL A 83 -12.85 2.37 -3.12
C VAL A 83 -11.43 1.83 -3.32
N ASP A 84 -10.92 1.78 -4.55
CA ASP A 84 -9.53 1.38 -4.86
C ASP A 84 -8.49 2.31 -4.24
N ARG A 85 -8.71 3.63 -4.32
CA ARG A 85 -7.85 4.64 -3.69
C ARG A 85 -7.94 4.57 -2.16
N LYS A 86 -9.13 4.31 -1.60
CA LYS A 86 -9.29 4.07 -0.15
C LYS A 86 -8.51 2.85 0.32
N GLU A 87 -8.52 1.77 -0.45
CA GLU A 87 -7.73 0.57 -0.14
C GLU A 87 -6.24 0.87 -0.20
N PHE A 88 -5.80 1.62 -1.20
CA PHE A 88 -4.43 2.10 -1.29
C PHE A 88 -4.05 2.95 -0.07
N ALA A 89 -4.88 3.92 0.32
CA ALA A 89 -4.62 4.74 1.50
C ALA A 89 -4.56 3.92 2.79
N ALA A 90 -5.46 2.94 2.97
CA ALA A 90 -5.41 2.03 4.10
C ALA A 90 -4.08 1.23 4.14
N PHE A 91 -3.59 0.78 2.99
CA PHE A 91 -2.31 0.11 2.88
C PHE A 91 -1.13 1.03 3.20
N VAL A 92 -1.12 2.26 2.67
CA VAL A 92 -0.10 3.27 3.00
C VAL A 92 -0.09 3.55 4.51
N VAL A 93 -1.26 3.74 5.13
CA VAL A 93 -1.40 3.93 6.58
C VAL A 93 -0.79 2.75 7.33
N HIS A 94 -1.11 1.52 6.93
CA HIS A 94 -0.57 0.32 7.56
C HIS A 94 0.96 0.26 7.46
N LYS A 95 1.52 0.51 6.27
CA LYS A 95 2.97 0.53 6.05
C LYS A 95 3.67 1.62 6.85
N TRP A 96 3.06 2.80 6.94
CA TRP A 96 3.57 3.87 7.79
C TRP A 96 3.52 3.50 9.27
N MET A 97 2.42 2.93 9.77
CA MET A 97 2.34 2.46 11.15
C MET A 97 3.38 1.38 11.45
N GLU A 98 3.60 0.44 10.53
CA GLU A 98 4.63 -0.59 10.68
C GLU A 98 6.03 0.03 10.78
N GLN A 99 6.34 1.04 9.95
CA GLN A 99 7.61 1.76 10.02
C GLN A 99 7.76 2.52 11.33
N MET A 100 6.73 3.28 11.74
CA MET A 100 6.74 4.04 13.00
C MET A 100 6.88 3.11 14.22
N TYR A 101 6.27 1.93 14.17
CA TYR A 101 6.39 0.91 15.21
C TYR A 101 7.81 0.32 15.27
N LYS A 102 8.41 -0.02 14.11
CA LYS A 102 9.80 -0.47 14.01
C LYS A 102 10.79 0.56 14.53
N GLU A 103 10.54 1.85 14.30
CA GLU A 103 11.38 2.95 14.79
C GLU A 103 11.11 3.33 16.26
N GLY A 104 10.08 2.76 16.91
CA GLY A 104 9.70 3.08 18.29
C GLY A 104 9.16 4.49 18.48
N LYS A 105 8.54 5.07 17.43
CA LYS A 105 8.01 6.44 17.41
C LYS A 105 6.48 6.51 17.57
N LEU A 106 5.84 5.40 17.93
CA LEU A 106 4.39 5.22 18.07
C LEU A 106 3.97 5.14 19.54
#